data_AF-A0A932HUU0-F1
#
_entry.id   AF-A0A932HUU0-F1
#
_cell.length_a   1.000
_cell.length_b   1.000
_cell.length_c   1.000
_cell.angle_alpha   90.00
_cell.angle_beta   90.00
_cell.angle_gamma   90.00
#
_symmetry.space_group_name_H-M   'P 1'
#
loop_
_entity.id
_entity.type
_entity.pdbx_description
1 polymer ?
#
loop_
_entity_poly.entity_id
_entity_poly.type
_entity_poly.pdbx_seq_one_letter_code
_entity_poly.pdbx_strand_id
1 'polypeptide(L)'
;MGRCRFCNSMAYGSCTLSPHKKHEHDNDEKKCVFCGSAAYGSCPQSPVKKHRHGSGANKCVWCGSTATGRGCAHGPSRVHEK
;
A
#
# COMPACT_ATOMS: atom_id res chain seq x y z
N MET A 1 -13.32 -0.46 7.85
CA MET A 1 -13.09 -0.48 6.40
C MET A 1 -12.87 0.95 5.95
N GLY A 2 -11.65 1.30 5.51
CA GLY A 2 -11.40 2.58 4.84
C GLY A 2 -12.13 2.62 3.50
N ARG A 3 -12.52 3.81 3.06
CA ARG A 3 -13.11 4.05 1.73
C ARG A 3 -12.01 4.43 0.75
N CYS A 4 -12.21 4.11 -0.53
CA CYS A 4 -11.30 4.52 -1.57
C CYS A 4 -11.29 6.05 -1.67
N ARG A 5 -10.12 6.68 -1.63
CA ARG A 5 -9.98 8.15 -1.62
C ARG A 5 -10.50 8.84 -2.90
N PHE A 6 -10.62 8.09 -4.00
CA PHE A 6 -11.01 8.63 -5.31
C PHE A 6 -12.51 8.50 -5.62
N CYS A 7 -13.14 7.41 -5.18
CA CYS A 7 -14.55 7.12 -5.51
C CYS A 7 -15.43 6.84 -4.28
N ASN A 8 -14.86 6.94 -3.08
CA ASN A 8 -15.51 6.66 -1.80
C ASN A 8 -16.09 5.24 -1.65
N SER A 9 -15.78 4.33 -2.58
CA SER A 9 -16.20 2.91 -2.53
C SER A 9 -15.48 2.14 -1.43
N MET A 10 -16.16 1.17 -0.84
CA MET A 10 -15.58 0.24 0.15
C MET A 10 -14.96 -1.01 -0.49
N ALA A 11 -15.15 -1.20 -1.80
CA ALA A 11 -14.59 -2.34 -2.53
C ALA A 11 -13.10 -2.12 -2.86
N TYR A 12 -12.33 -3.21 -2.83
CA TYR A 12 -10.99 -3.25 -3.40
C TYR A 12 -11.05 -3.67 -4.88
N GLY A 13 -9.97 -3.39 -5.63
CA GLY A 13 -9.88 -3.81 -7.03
C GLY A 13 -9.62 -2.64 -7.99
N SER A 14 -10.42 -2.56 -9.05
CA SER A 14 -10.31 -1.53 -10.08
C SER A 14 -11.15 -0.29 -9.77
N CYS A 15 -10.52 0.89 -9.80
CA CYS A 15 -11.18 2.19 -9.61
C CYS A 15 -10.90 3.10 -10.79
N THR A 16 -11.91 3.40 -11.61
CA THR A 16 -11.77 4.28 -12.81
C THR A 16 -11.37 5.71 -12.47
N LEU A 17 -11.73 6.20 -11.29
CA LEU A 17 -11.38 7.54 -10.81
C LEU A 17 -9.95 7.66 -10.25
N SER A 18 -9.26 6.54 -10.09
CA SER A 18 -7.87 6.52 -9.62
C SER A 18 -6.93 6.63 -10.82
N PRO A 19 -5.83 7.42 -10.74
CA PRO A 19 -4.85 7.55 -11.82
C PRO A 19 -4.22 6.21 -12.20
N HIS A 20 -4.15 5.27 -11.24
CA HIS A 20 -3.63 3.93 -11.45
C HIS A 20 -4.70 2.89 -11.80
N LYS A 21 -5.95 3.32 -12.00
CA LYS A 21 -7.12 2.46 -12.20
C LYS A 21 -7.36 1.44 -11.07
N LYS A 22 -6.85 1.70 -9.87
CA LYS A 22 -6.91 0.82 -8.70
C LYS A 22 -7.46 1.55 -7.49
N HIS A 23 -8.28 0.87 -6.70
CA HIS A 23 -8.79 1.44 -5.46
C HIS A 23 -7.63 1.71 -4.50
N GLU A 24 -7.54 2.94 -4.00
CA GLU A 24 -6.57 3.32 -2.99
C GLU A 24 -7.32 3.79 -1.76
N HIS A 25 -7.15 3.07 -0.67
CA HIS A 25 -7.81 3.32 0.58
C HIS A 25 -6.76 3.81 1.57
N ASP A 26 -7.01 4.96 2.18
CA ASP A 26 -6.29 5.40 3.36
C ASP A 26 -6.79 4.57 4.55
N ASN A 27 -6.30 3.34 4.63
CA ASN A 27 -6.58 2.39 5.71
C ASN A 27 -5.50 2.50 6.78
N ASP A 28 -5.76 1.79 7.88
CA ASP A 28 -4.80 1.53 8.95
C ASP A 28 -3.40 1.15 8.44
N GLU A 29 -2.36 1.59 9.15
CA GLU A 29 -0.94 1.30 8.86
C GLU A 29 -0.64 -0.21 8.75
N LYS A 30 -1.50 -1.07 9.30
CA LYS A 30 -1.35 -2.53 9.25
C LYS A 30 -1.95 -3.15 8.00
N LYS A 31 -2.62 -2.39 7.13
CA LYS A 31 -3.33 -2.92 5.95
C LYS A 31 -2.88 -2.26 4.66
N CYS A 32 -2.83 -3.06 3.61
CA CYS A 32 -2.51 -2.60 2.26
C CYS A 32 -3.59 -1.67 1.74
N VAL A 33 -3.18 -0.50 1.24
CA VAL A 33 -4.07 0.53 0.70
C VAL A 33 -4.84 0.04 -0.53
N PHE A 34 -4.32 -0.97 -1.24
CA PHE A 34 -4.90 -1.48 -2.49
C PHE A 34 -5.79 -2.72 -2.33
N CYS A 35 -5.58 -3.54 -1.30
CA CYS A 35 -6.29 -4.81 -1.13
C CYS A 35 -6.73 -5.14 0.30
N GLY A 36 -6.34 -4.33 1.29
CA GLY A 36 -6.70 -4.55 2.68
C GLY A 36 -5.97 -5.68 3.40
N SER A 37 -5.11 -6.43 2.71
CA SER A 37 -4.28 -7.47 3.33
C SER A 37 -3.25 -6.87 4.29
N ALA A 38 -2.94 -7.57 5.38
CA ALA A 38 -1.88 -7.20 6.32
C ALA A 38 -0.51 -7.77 5.95
N ALA A 39 -0.42 -8.56 4.87
CA ALA A 39 0.83 -9.12 4.38
C ALA A 39 1.66 -8.09 3.61
N TYR A 40 2.97 -8.20 3.71
CA TYR A 40 3.93 -7.49 2.87
C TYR A 40 4.32 -8.34 1.65
N GLY A 41 4.95 -7.72 0.64
CA GLY A 41 5.41 -8.43 -0.56
C GLY A 41 4.60 -8.13 -1.81
N SER A 42 4.13 -9.15 -2.53
CA SER A 42 3.46 -8.99 -3.83
C SER A 42 1.96 -8.75 -3.71
N CYS A 43 1.47 -7.67 -4.33
CA CYS A 43 0.05 -7.30 -4.33
C CYS A 43 -0.49 -7.15 -5.76
N PRO A 44 -1.40 -8.02 -6.24
CA PRO A 44 -1.94 -7.93 -7.60
C PRO A 44 -2.83 -6.70 -7.84
N GLN A 45 -3.34 -6.09 -6.77
CA GLN A 45 -4.17 -4.88 -6.85
C GLN A 45 -3.36 -3.59 -6.79
N SER A 46 -2.06 -3.67 -6.50
CA SER A 46 -1.18 -2.51 -6.51
C SER A 46 -0.63 -2.26 -7.91
N PRO A 47 -0.50 -1.00 -8.36
CA PRO A 47 0.08 -0.67 -9.66
C PRO A 47 1.53 -1.16 -9.80
N VAL A 48 2.28 -1.19 -8.71
CA VAL A 48 3.67 -1.68 -8.70
C VAL A 48 3.78 -3.16 -8.36
N LYS A 49 2.64 -3.89 -8.33
CA LYS A 49 2.55 -5.31 -7.94
C LYS A 49 3.10 -5.62 -6.54
N LYS A 50 3.19 -4.63 -5.66
CA LYS A 50 3.70 -4.78 -4.28
C LYS A 50 2.77 -4.16 -3.24
N HIS A 51 2.69 -4.76 -2.05
CA HIS A 51 1.88 -4.26 -0.95
C HIS A 51 2.42 -2.93 -0.46
N ARG A 52 1.55 -1.92 -0.39
CA ARG A 52 1.85 -0.60 0.17
C ARG A 52 0.91 -0.36 1.34
N HIS A 53 1.48 -0.14 2.51
CA HIS A 53 0.76 0.13 3.76
C HIS A 53 0.89 1.61 4.14
N GLY A 54 0.13 2.06 5.14
CA GLY A 54 0.36 3.36 5.76
C GLY A 54 1.66 3.37 6.58
N SER A 55 2.32 4.52 6.66
CA SER A 55 3.62 4.69 7.35
C SER A 55 3.55 4.80 8.87
N GLY A 56 2.44 4.37 9.45
CA GLY A 56 2.24 4.46 10.89
C GLY A 56 3.35 3.75 11.67
N ALA A 57 3.62 4.28 12.86
CA ALA A 57 4.69 3.80 13.74
C ALA A 57 6.14 3.86 13.17
N ASN A 58 6.44 4.80 12.26
CA ASN A 58 7.78 4.97 11.67
C ASN A 58 8.29 3.74 10.89
N LYS A 59 7.37 2.94 10.36
CA LYS A 59 7.68 1.71 9.63
C LYS A 59 7.65 1.95 8.12
N CYS A 60 8.42 1.14 7.42
CA CYS A 60 8.46 1.14 5.96
C CYS A 60 7.12 0.68 5.39
N VAL A 61 6.55 1.46 4.48
CA VAL A 61 5.26 1.18 3.82
C VAL A 61 5.26 -0.11 3.01
N TRP A 62 6.44 -0.62 2.61
CA TRP A 62 6.56 -1.78 1.75
C TRP A 62 6.87 -3.08 2.50
N CYS A 63 7.53 -3.00 3.66
CA CYS A 63 7.99 -4.18 4.40
C CYS A 63 7.75 -4.15 5.92
N GLY A 64 7.25 -3.04 6.47
CA GLY A 64 6.99 -2.89 7.90
C GLY A 64 8.24 -2.74 8.77
N SER A 65 9.44 -2.76 8.19
CA SER A 65 10.70 -2.54 8.94
C SER A 65 10.82 -1.10 9.39
N THR A 66 11.34 -0.85 10.59
CA THR A 66 11.67 0.49 11.11
C THR A 66 13.00 1.03 10.57
N ALA A 67 13.74 0.22 9.79
CA ALA A 67 14.97 0.63 9.14
C ALA A 67 14.74 1.79 8.14
N THR A 68 15.79 2.58 7.92
CA THR A 68 15.81 3.71 6.99
C THR A 68 16.90 3.52 5.94
N GLY A 69 16.72 4.07 4.74
CA GLY A 69 17.71 4.00 3.67
C GLY A 69 17.52 2.81 2.74
N ARG A 70 18.60 2.32 2.13
CA ARG A 70 18.57 1.24 1.13
C ARG A 70 18.43 -0.14 1.79
N GLY A 71 17.92 -1.12 1.04
CA GLY A 71 17.83 -2.52 1.46
C GLY A 71 16.41 -3.10 1.55
N CYS A 72 15.39 -2.35 1.13
CA CYS A 72 14.03 -2.85 1.18
C CYS A 72 13.76 -3.90 0.08
N ALA A 73 13.59 -5.17 0.45
CA ALA A 73 13.27 -6.25 -0.50
C ALA A 73 11.90 -6.06 -1.19
N HIS A 74 10.96 -5.46 -0.47
CA HIS A 74 9.57 -5.30 -0.92
C HIS A 74 9.26 -3.91 -1.51
N GLY A 75 10.20 -2.97 -1.50
CA GLY A 75 10.03 -1.67 -2.16
C GLY A 75 10.36 -1.76 -3.65
N PRO A 76 9.68 -1.03 -4.55
CA PRO A 76 10.08 -0.92 -5.95
C PRO A 76 11.43 -0.20 -6.08
N SER A 77 11.67 0.82 -5.26
CA SER A 77 12.92 1.59 -5.23
C SER A 77 14.05 0.90 -4.44
N ARG A 78 13.76 -0.25 -3.80
CA ARG A 78 14.65 -0.93 -2.84
C ARG A 78 15.11 -0.04 -1.66
N VAL A 79 14.32 0.98 -1.35
CA VAL A 79 14.53 1.91 -0.24
C VAL A 79 13.39 1.72 0.76
N HIS A 80 13.70 1.87 2.04
CA HIS A 80 12.71 1.93 3.10
C HIS A 80 12.00 3.29 3.04
N GLU A 81 10.78 3.28 2.53
CA GLU A 81 9.94 4.47 2.41
C GLU A 81 8.96 4.52 3.58
N LYS A 82 8.87 5.68 4.23
CA LYS A 82 7.86 6.00 5.24
C LYS A 82 6.87 6.99 4.62
#